data_AF-A0A9X4QPF2-F1
#
_entry.id   AF-A0A9X4QPF2-F1
#
_cell.length_a   1.000
_cell.length_b   1.000
_cell.length_c   1.000
_cell.angle_alpha   90.00
_cell.angle_beta   90.00
_cell.angle_gamma   90.00
#
_symmetry.space_group_name_H-M   'P 1'
#
loop_
_entity.id
_entity.type
_entity.pdbx_description
1 polymer ?
#
loop_
_entity_poly.entity_id
_entity_poly.type
_entity_poly.pdbx_seq_one_letter_code
_entity_poly.pdbx_strand_id
1 'polypeptide(L)'
;MVGFIENMESYLSVASCIVTKAGAITLTEAIAMQVPVVVYRPIPGQEQGNAEYWEGRHALRTAGDAASAKSSVERLISERSDMEAGAFGDASQAIVSEVLNAHASYRASRRTDTMIQGRRIAHEIH
;
A
#
# COMPACT_ATOMS: atom_id res chain seq x y z
N MET A 1 17.85 11.11 17.79
CA MET A 1 16.65 11.60 17.08
C MET A 1 17.13 12.52 15.98
N VAL A 2 16.69 12.31 14.74
CA VAL A 2 17.02 13.21 13.63
C VAL A 2 15.96 14.32 13.62
N GLY A 3 16.37 15.56 13.37
CA GLY A 3 15.46 16.72 13.32
C GLY A 3 14.62 16.73 12.04
N PHE A 4 14.18 17.92 11.62
CA PHE A 4 13.54 18.09 10.30
C PHE A 4 14.52 17.67 9.19
N ILE A 5 14.02 16.92 8.20
CA ILE A 5 14.79 16.44 7.06
C ILE A 5 14.13 16.98 5.80
N GLU A 6 14.89 17.77 5.03
CA GLU A 6 14.42 18.33 3.75
C GLU A 6 14.35 17.26 2.65
N ASN A 7 15.24 16.28 2.71
CA ASN A 7 15.46 15.26 1.68
C ASN A 7 14.96 13.88 2.13
N MET A 8 13.65 13.75 2.36
CA MET A 8 13.02 12.50 2.82
C MET A 8 13.20 11.35 1.80
N GLU A 9 13.27 11.67 0.51
CA GLU A 9 13.49 10.72 -0.59
C GLU A 9 14.82 9.96 -0.45
N SER A 10 15.88 10.64 -0.01
CA SER A 10 17.18 10.00 0.20
C SER A 10 17.09 8.93 1.29
N TYR A 11 16.29 9.15 2.34
CA TYR A 11 16.06 8.17 3.40
C TYR A 11 15.13 7.05 2.93
N LEU A 12 14.07 7.37 2.19
CA LEU A 12 13.16 6.40 1.61
C LEU A 12 13.88 5.45 0.65
N SER A 13 14.85 5.94 -0.13
CA SER A 13 15.59 5.14 -1.11
C SER A 13 16.43 3.99 -0.52
N VAL A 14 16.77 4.08 0.77
CA VAL A 14 17.52 3.03 1.49
C VAL A 14 16.67 2.31 2.55
N ALA A 15 15.40 2.71 2.71
CA ALA A 15 14.52 2.17 3.72
C ALA A 15 13.90 0.85 3.26
N SER A 16 13.90 -0.16 4.14
CA SER A 16 13.18 -1.43 3.89
C SER A 16 11.67 -1.31 4.16
N CYS A 17 11.27 -0.38 5.02
CA CYS A 17 9.89 0.02 5.26
C CYS A 17 9.86 1.35 6.01
N ILE A 18 8.69 1.98 6.07
CA ILE A 18 8.42 3.10 6.97
C ILE A 18 7.24 2.79 7.89
N VAL A 19 7.32 3.30 9.11
CA VAL A 19 6.18 3.35 10.04
C VAL A 19 5.82 4.82 10.24
N THR A 20 4.61 5.23 9.87
CA THR A 20 4.24 6.65 9.83
C THR A 20 2.75 6.89 10.13
N LYS A 21 2.36 8.15 10.33
CA LYS A 21 0.94 8.57 10.32
C LYS A 21 0.41 8.63 8.89
N ALA A 22 -0.90 8.62 8.71
CA ALA A 22 -1.54 8.59 7.38
C ALA A 22 -1.60 9.96 6.67
N GLY A 23 -0.49 10.71 6.68
CA GLY A 23 -0.38 11.98 5.97
C GLY A 23 -0.35 11.77 4.46
N ALA A 24 -1.21 12.47 3.71
CA ALA A 24 -1.39 12.23 2.27
C ALA A 24 -0.10 12.37 1.45
N ILE A 25 0.74 13.36 1.77
CA ILE A 25 2.00 13.64 1.05
C ILE A 25 2.98 12.48 1.25
N THR A 26 3.34 12.18 2.50
CA THR A 26 4.29 11.12 2.84
C THR A 26 3.85 9.75 2.34
N LEU A 27 2.54 9.45 2.41
CA LEU A 27 2.01 8.21 1.83
C LEU A 27 2.22 8.15 0.33
N THR A 28 1.91 9.23 -0.39
CA THR A 28 2.04 9.28 -1.85
C THR A 28 3.50 9.15 -2.26
N GLU A 29 4.42 9.84 -1.57
CA GLU A 29 5.87 9.76 -1.82
C GLU A 29 6.41 8.35 -1.58
N ALA A 30 6.11 7.76 -0.42
CA ALA A 30 6.58 6.41 -0.09
C ALA A 30 6.03 5.35 -1.05
N ILE A 31 4.76 5.45 -1.45
CA ILE A 31 4.15 4.53 -2.42
C ILE A 31 4.75 4.73 -3.82
N ALA A 32 4.96 5.98 -4.25
CA ALA A 32 5.57 6.29 -5.54
C ALA A 32 7.04 5.80 -5.60
N MET A 33 7.75 5.87 -4.49
CA MET A 33 9.11 5.35 -4.34
C MET A 33 9.15 3.84 -4.12
N GLN A 34 8.00 3.17 -4.11
CA GLN A 34 7.90 1.75 -3.82
C GLN A 34 8.63 1.44 -2.52
N VAL A 35 8.14 1.99 -1.41
CA VAL A 35 8.63 1.68 -0.06
C VAL A 35 7.47 1.13 0.74
N PRO A 36 7.59 -0.05 1.39
CA PRO A 36 6.53 -0.60 2.21
C PRO A 36 6.11 0.36 3.32
N VAL A 37 4.80 0.59 3.46
CA VAL A 37 4.26 1.52 4.44
C VAL A 37 3.44 0.79 5.49
N VAL A 38 3.77 1.03 6.76
CA VAL A 38 2.94 0.68 7.92
C VAL A 38 2.36 1.97 8.48
N VAL A 39 1.04 2.13 8.38
CA VAL A 39 0.33 3.27 8.96
C VAL A 39 0.00 2.97 10.42
N TYR A 40 0.50 3.82 11.32
CA TYR A 40 0.33 3.64 12.75
C TYR A 40 -0.78 4.54 13.30
N ARG A 41 -1.82 3.91 13.87
CA ARG A 41 -2.96 4.55 14.54
C ARG A 41 -3.51 5.73 13.75
N PRO A 42 -4.06 5.51 12.54
CA PRO A 42 -4.68 6.59 11.79
C PRO A 42 -5.80 7.21 12.61
N ILE A 43 -5.85 8.54 12.60
CA ILE A 43 -6.86 9.30 13.35
C ILE A 43 -8.16 9.35 12.53
N PRO A 44 -9.35 9.25 13.17
CA PRO A 44 -10.62 9.39 12.47
C PRO A 44 -10.70 10.66 11.60
N GLY A 45 -11.25 10.53 10.40
CA GLY A 45 -11.34 11.60 9.41
C GLY A 45 -10.36 11.39 8.26
N GLN A 46 -9.54 12.41 7.96
CA GLN A 46 -8.68 12.41 6.77
C GLN A 46 -7.60 11.33 6.80
N GLU A 47 -6.97 11.12 7.96
CA GLU A 47 -5.93 10.10 8.11
C GLU A 47 -6.49 8.68 7.92
N GLN A 48 -7.61 8.38 8.58
CA GLN A 48 -8.34 7.12 8.40
C GLN A 48 -8.71 6.88 6.93
N GLY A 49 -9.29 7.89 6.26
CA GLY A 49 -9.66 7.78 4.86
C GLY A 49 -8.47 7.53 3.92
N ASN A 50 -7.32 8.14 4.19
CA ASN A 50 -6.09 7.88 3.43
C ASN A 50 -5.59 6.45 3.65
N ALA A 51 -5.59 5.97 4.89
CA ALA A 51 -5.17 4.61 5.22
C ALA A 51 -6.04 3.57 4.53
N GLU A 52 -7.37 3.69 4.66
CA GLU A 52 -8.34 2.78 4.04
C GLU A 52 -8.24 2.76 2.51
N TYR A 53 -8.04 3.92 1.88
CA TYR A 53 -7.90 4.03 0.43
C TYR A 53 -6.73 3.20 -0.11
N TRP A 54 -5.58 3.28 0.55
CA TRP A 54 -4.36 2.61 0.11
C TRP A 54 -4.27 1.16 0.62
N GLU A 55 -4.80 0.86 1.80
CA GLU A 55 -4.93 -0.51 2.31
C GLU A 55 -5.85 -1.34 1.41
N GLY A 56 -6.98 -0.79 0.96
CA GLY A 56 -7.85 -1.45 -0.02
C GLY A 56 -7.20 -1.67 -1.40
N ARG A 57 -6.03 -1.09 -1.65
CA ARG A 57 -5.19 -1.30 -2.84
C ARG A 57 -3.97 -2.16 -2.54
N HIS A 58 -3.87 -2.71 -1.33
CA HIS A 58 -2.73 -3.49 -0.84
C HIS A 58 -1.41 -2.70 -0.82
N ALA A 59 -1.46 -1.37 -0.86
CA ALA A 59 -0.27 -0.52 -0.95
C ALA A 59 0.36 -0.20 0.41
N LEU A 60 -0.36 -0.46 1.50
CA LEU A 60 0.11 -0.28 2.86
C LEU A 60 -0.59 -1.27 3.81
N ARG A 61 -0.06 -1.38 5.02
CA ARG A 61 -0.70 -2.10 6.14
C ARG A 61 -1.04 -1.13 7.27
N THR A 62 -2.16 -1.33 7.93
CA THR A 62 -2.55 -0.49 9.08
C THR A 62 -2.28 -1.19 10.41
N ALA A 63 -1.77 -0.47 11.39
CA ALA A 63 -1.47 -0.95 12.73
C ALA A 63 -2.18 -0.10 13.79
N GLY A 64 -3.05 -0.72 14.58
CA GLY A 64 -3.82 -0.05 15.63
C GLY A 64 -3.06 0.14 16.95
N ASP A 65 -1.93 -0.54 17.12
CA ASP A 65 -1.13 -0.49 18.34
C ASP A 65 0.34 -0.87 18.06
N ALA A 66 1.20 -0.75 19.07
CA ALA A 66 2.63 -1.02 18.90
C ALA A 66 2.93 -2.49 18.57
N ALA A 67 2.11 -3.42 19.07
CA ALA A 67 2.29 -4.85 18.82
C ALA A 67 1.99 -5.20 17.36
N SER A 68 0.86 -4.73 16.83
CA SER A 68 0.47 -4.89 15.43
C SER A 68 1.44 -4.18 14.47
N ALA A 69 2.00 -3.04 14.86
CA ALA A 69 3.05 -2.36 14.09
C ALA A 69 4.32 -3.21 14.02
N LYS A 70 4.75 -3.74 15.16
CA LYS A 70 5.90 -4.66 15.24
C LYS A 70 5.66 -5.90 14.37
N SER A 71 4.53 -6.57 14.52
CA SER A 71 4.20 -7.76 13.72
C SER A 71 4.17 -7.46 12.22
N SER A 72 3.68 -6.29 11.83
CA SER A 72 3.66 -5.86 10.41
C SER A 72 5.07 -5.67 9.87
N VAL A 73 5.96 -5.04 10.65
CA VAL A 73 7.37 -4.86 10.27
C VAL A 73 8.11 -6.19 10.22
N GLU A 74 7.96 -7.04 11.23
CA GLU A 74 8.58 -8.37 11.26
C GLU A 74 8.16 -9.21 10.06
N ARG A 75 6.88 -9.14 9.67
CA ARG A 75 6.37 -9.82 8.48
C ARG A 75 7.02 -9.31 7.19
N LEU A 76 7.15 -7.98 7.04
CA LEU A 76 7.81 -7.38 5.88
C LEU A 76 9.29 -7.80 5.79
N ILE A 77 9.95 -7.97 6.93
CA ILE A 77 11.35 -8.41 6.99
C ILE A 77 11.46 -9.92 6.73
N SER A 78 10.52 -10.75 7.20
CA SER A 78 10.54 -12.19 6.94
C SER A 78 10.25 -12.50 5.46
N GLU A 79 9.28 -11.81 4.86
CA GLU A 79 8.96 -11.92 3.42
C GLU A 79 10.17 -11.55 2.54
N ARG A 80 11.10 -10.72 3.05
CA ARG A 80 12.39 -10.41 2.43
C ARG A 80 13.44 -11.53 2.56
N SER A 81 13.40 -12.30 3.64
CA SER A 81 14.45 -13.29 3.96
C SER A 81 14.31 -14.58 3.13
N ASP A 82 13.09 -14.88 2.68
CA ASP A 82 12.77 -16.05 1.86
C ASP A 82 13.03 -15.83 0.35
N MET A 83 13.36 -14.60 -0.06
CA MET A 83 13.76 -14.25 -1.42
C MET A 83 15.26 -13.93 -1.44
N GLU A 84 16.02 -14.51 -2.38
CA GLU A 84 17.48 -14.38 -2.42
C GLU A 84 17.95 -12.92 -2.34
N ALA A 85 18.93 -12.68 -1.48
CA ALA A 85 19.45 -11.37 -1.08
C ALA A 85 20.01 -10.57 -2.27
N GLY A 86 19.12 -9.87 -2.99
CA GLY A 86 19.43 -9.39 -4.33
C GLY A 86 18.95 -7.99 -4.70
N ALA A 87 18.27 -7.22 -3.86
CA ALA A 87 18.10 -5.79 -4.09
C ALA A 87 17.63 -5.05 -2.83
N PHE A 88 18.03 -3.80 -2.68
CA PHE A 88 17.57 -2.90 -1.62
C PHE A 88 16.05 -2.56 -1.69
N GLY A 89 15.22 -3.36 -2.37
CA GLY A 89 13.80 -3.06 -2.66
C GLY A 89 12.82 -4.25 -2.66
N ASP A 90 13.15 -5.42 -2.08
CA ASP A 90 12.30 -6.62 -2.26
C ASP A 90 11.01 -6.65 -1.43
N ALA A 91 11.01 -6.14 -0.19
CA ALA A 91 9.75 -5.99 0.56
C ALA A 91 8.80 -5.01 -0.15
N SER A 92 9.40 -4.00 -0.81
CA SER A 92 8.68 -3.13 -1.71
C SER A 92 8.20 -3.83 -2.96
N GLN A 93 9.00 -4.70 -3.59
CA GLN A 93 8.55 -5.51 -4.72
C GLN A 93 7.43 -6.47 -4.34
N ALA A 94 7.42 -7.01 -3.12
CA ALA A 94 6.33 -7.85 -2.64
C ALA A 94 5.03 -7.06 -2.51
N ILE A 95 5.07 -5.91 -1.83
CA ILE A 95 3.91 -4.99 -1.76
C ILE A 95 3.54 -4.47 -3.15
N VAL A 96 4.50 -4.07 -3.98
CA VAL A 96 4.26 -3.61 -5.35
C VAL A 96 3.62 -4.71 -6.17
N SER A 97 4.09 -5.94 -6.08
CA SER A 97 3.49 -7.08 -6.76
C SER A 97 2.08 -7.32 -6.25
N GLU A 98 1.84 -7.22 -4.94
CA GLU A 98 0.51 -7.31 -4.35
C GLU A 98 -0.41 -6.19 -4.87
N VAL A 99 0.07 -4.95 -4.91
CA VAL A 99 -0.65 -3.77 -5.45
C VAL A 99 -0.93 -3.92 -6.93
N LEU A 100 0.06 -4.30 -7.73
CA LEU A 100 -0.07 -4.47 -9.18
C LEU A 100 -1.03 -5.61 -9.50
N ASN A 101 -0.95 -6.73 -8.76
CA ASN A 101 -1.87 -7.86 -8.90
C ASN A 101 -3.29 -7.47 -8.46
N ALA A 102 -3.44 -6.73 -7.36
CA ALA A 102 -4.73 -6.21 -6.91
C ALA A 102 -5.32 -5.22 -7.91
N HIS A 103 -4.50 -4.33 -8.49
CA HIS A 103 -4.94 -3.36 -9.50
C HIS A 103 -5.33 -4.04 -10.82
N ALA A 104 -4.58 -5.05 -11.25
CA ALA A 104 -4.93 -5.86 -12.42
C ALA A 104 -6.27 -6.57 -12.22
N SER A 105 -6.48 -7.17 -11.03
CA SER A 105 -7.73 -7.83 -10.64
C SER A 105 -8.91 -6.85 -10.58
N TYR A 106 -8.70 -5.65 -10.05
CA TYR A 106 -9.72 -4.59 -9.99
C TYR A 106 -10.14 -4.10 -11.38
N ARG A 107 -9.19 -3.90 -12.31
CA ARG A 107 -9.51 -3.51 -13.70
C ARG A 107 -10.23 -4.61 -14.46
N ALA A 108 -9.91 -5.87 -14.20
CA ALA A 108 -10.60 -7.01 -14.80
C ALA A 108 -12.07 -7.08 -14.33
N SER A 109 -12.32 -6.91 -13.02
CA SER A 109 -13.67 -6.91 -12.43
C SER A 109 -14.57 -5.81 -13.01
N ARG A 110 -14.07 -4.58 -13.22
CA ARG A 110 -14.84 -3.50 -13.87
C ARG A 110 -15.21 -3.76 -15.34
N ARG A 111 -14.38 -4.49 -16.10
CA ARG A 111 -14.71 -4.85 -17.49
C ARG A 111 -15.87 -5.83 -17.55
N THR A 112 -15.93 -6.79 -16.63
CA THR A 112 -17.05 -7.74 -16.53
C THR A 112 -18.34 -7.07 -16.06
N ASP A 113 -18.29 -6.16 -15.09
CA ASP A 113 -19.48 -5.43 -14.63
C ASP A 113 -20.09 -4.54 -15.72
N THR A 114 -19.24 -3.86 -16.50
CA THR A 114 -19.72 -3.01 -17.61
C THR A 114 -20.38 -3.84 -18.73
N MET A 115 -19.89 -5.06 -18.99
CA MET A 115 -20.49 -5.96 -19.98
C MET A 115 -21.79 -6.61 -19.49
N ILE A 116 -21.91 -6.94 -18.20
CA ILE A 116 -23.14 -7.50 -17.61
C ILE A 116 -24.24 -6.44 -17.55
N GLN A 117 -23.91 -5.20 -17.16
CA GLN A 117 -24.83 -4.07 -17.18
C GLN A 117 -25.33 -3.81 -18.60
N GLY A 118 -24.43 -3.80 -19.60
CA GLY A 118 -24.76 -3.62 -21.03
C GLY A 118 -25.67 -4.70 -21.61
N ARG A 119 -25.62 -5.93 -21.10
CA ARG A 119 -26.51 -7.04 -21.52
C ARG A 119 -27.90 -6.98 -20.89
N ARG A 120 -28.06 -6.42 -19.69
CA ARG A 120 -29.39 -6.28 -19.04
C ARG A 120 -30.24 -5.21 -19.71
N ILE A 121 -29.65 -4.07 -20.10
CA ILE A 121 -30.38 -3.01 -20.84
C ILE A 121 -30.84 -3.44 -22.23
N ALA A 122 -30.17 -4.40 -22.87
CA ALA A 122 -30.60 -4.92 -24.17
C ALA A 122 -31.80 -5.90 -24.08
N HIS A 123 -32.15 -6.40 -22.89
CA HIS A 123 -33.19 -7.39 -22.69
C HIS A 123 -34.46 -6.84 -22.01
N GLU A 124 -34.46 -5.57 -21.59
CA GLU A 124 -35.59 -4.84 -21.01
C GLU A 124 -36.28 -3.88 -22.01
N ILE A 125 -35.82 -3.85 -23.27
CA ILE A 125 -36.47 -3.14 -24.37
C ILE A 125 -37.09 -4.18 -25.31
N HIS A 126 -38.16 -4.83 -24.87
CA HIS A 126 -39.09 -5.46 -25.80
C HIS A 126 -40.51 -5.57 -25.27
#